data_AF-A0AAU3QYK1-F1
#
_entry.id   AF-A0AAU3QYK1-F1
#
_cell.length_a   1.000
_cell.length_b   1.000
_cell.length_c   1.000
_cell.angle_alpha   90.00
_cell.angle_beta   90.00
_cell.angle_gamma   90.00
#
_symmetry.space_group_name_H-M   'P 1'
#
loop_
_entity.id
_entity.type
_entity.pdbx_description
1 polymer ?
#
loop_
_entity_poly.entity_id
_entity_poly.type
_entity_poly.pdbx_seq_one_letter_code
_entity_poly.pdbx_strand_id
1 'polypeptide(L)'
;MPSPPTGGRTRPPPEARRDGLDAADPGGPVWDTGWQRYYRLVQNHVQTGGTLPEAAGDVVMQGKNLGRWVTAQRHGWEQLLPVQQWILESTLTITPRRA
;
A
#
# COMPACT_ATOMS: atom_id res chain seq x y z
N MET A 1 -29.05 58.29 9.97
CA MET A 1 -28.98 57.46 8.75
C MET A 1 -27.85 56.44 8.94
N PRO A 2 -28.01 55.20 8.43
CA PRO A 2 -27.42 53.97 8.96
C PRO A 2 -25.97 53.70 8.53
N SER A 3 -25.24 52.99 9.40
CA SER A 3 -23.90 52.44 9.19
C SER A 3 -23.87 51.43 8.03
N PRO A 4 -22.81 51.39 7.19
CA PRO A 4 -22.62 50.29 6.25
C PRO A 4 -22.11 49.02 6.97
N PRO A 5 -22.49 47.82 6.47
CA PRO A 5 -22.29 46.54 7.16
C PRO A 5 -20.87 45.98 7.01
N THR A 6 -20.42 45.30 8.06
CA THR A 6 -19.27 44.39 8.10
C THR A 6 -19.40 43.30 7.05
N GLY A 7 -18.87 43.56 5.85
CA GLY A 7 -18.87 42.66 4.70
C GLY A 7 -17.45 42.24 4.35
N GLY A 8 -16.84 41.40 5.18
CA GLY A 8 -15.50 40.88 4.95
C GLY A 8 -15.30 39.51 5.56
N ARG A 9 -16.33 38.65 5.56
CA ARG A 9 -16.13 37.21 5.75
C ARG A 9 -15.52 36.67 4.47
N THR A 10 -14.22 36.92 4.27
CA THR A 10 -13.41 36.09 3.39
C THR A 10 -13.36 34.72 4.02
N ARG A 11 -14.34 33.88 3.68
CA ARG A 11 -14.23 32.44 3.90
C ARG A 11 -13.02 32.01 3.08
N PRO A 12 -11.95 31.48 3.68
CA PRO A 12 -10.85 30.95 2.90
C PRO A 12 -11.40 29.85 1.98
N PRO A 13 -10.88 29.72 0.74
CA PRO A 13 -11.26 28.64 -0.15
C PRO A 13 -11.03 27.28 0.55
N PRO A 14 -11.80 26.23 0.21
CA PRO A 14 -11.56 24.89 0.69
C PRO A 14 -10.31 24.31 0.00
N GLU A 15 -9.13 24.84 0.32
CA GLU A 15 -7.85 24.17 0.10
C GLU A 15 -7.70 22.96 1.04
N ALA A 16 -8.57 22.85 2.04
CA ALA A 16 -8.85 21.62 2.78
C ALA A 16 -9.58 20.55 1.93
N ARG A 17 -9.05 20.20 0.76
CA ARG A 17 -9.56 19.05 0.00
C ARG A 17 -8.51 18.01 -0.40
N ARG A 18 -7.21 18.30 -0.48
CA ARG A 18 -6.29 17.31 -1.07
C ARG A 18 -4.91 17.20 -0.45
N ASP A 19 -4.70 17.66 0.78
CA ASP A 19 -3.58 17.15 1.57
C ASP A 19 -4.01 15.89 2.33
N GLY A 20 -4.37 14.88 1.56
CA GLY A 20 -4.63 13.55 2.04
C GLY A 20 -3.79 12.66 1.17
N LEU A 21 -2.57 12.36 1.62
CA LEU A 21 -1.76 11.18 1.32
C LEU A 21 -0.27 11.35 1.72
N ASP A 22 0.13 12.38 2.47
CA ASP A 22 1.43 12.36 3.17
C ASP A 22 1.24 11.87 4.63
N ALA A 23 0.67 10.69 4.76
CA ALA A 23 0.82 9.86 5.95
C ALA A 23 1.65 8.63 5.54
N ALA A 24 2.78 8.88 4.89
CA ALA A 24 3.87 7.94 4.96
C ALA A 24 4.36 7.99 6.40
N ASP A 25 4.00 6.98 7.18
CA ASP A 25 4.46 6.75 8.55
C ASP A 25 5.97 7.07 8.67
N PRO A 26 6.40 8.01 9.55
CA PRO A 26 7.80 8.42 9.63
C PRO A 26 8.75 7.35 10.23
N GLY A 27 8.28 6.12 10.45
CA GLY A 27 9.11 4.96 10.80
C GLY A 27 9.15 3.87 9.73
N GLY A 28 8.43 4.03 8.62
CA GLY A 28 8.35 3.04 7.55
C GLY A 28 9.65 2.97 6.72
N PRO A 29 10.11 1.78 6.32
CA PRO A 29 11.29 1.66 5.48
C PRO A 29 11.05 2.25 4.07
N VAL A 30 12.07 2.93 3.51
CA VAL A 30 12.02 3.77 2.29
C VAL A 30 11.77 3.01 0.97
N TRP A 31 11.25 1.79 1.02
CA TRP A 31 11.11 0.94 -0.17
C TRP A 31 10.08 1.46 -1.17
N ASP A 32 10.18 0.95 -2.40
CA ASP A 32 9.29 1.29 -3.51
C ASP A 32 7.81 1.27 -3.10
N THR A 33 7.11 2.38 -3.34
CA THR A 33 5.70 2.55 -2.98
C THR A 33 4.80 1.56 -3.71
N GLY A 34 5.21 1.05 -4.88
CA GLY A 34 4.57 -0.05 -5.56
C GLY A 34 4.60 -1.31 -4.71
N TRP A 35 5.79 -1.71 -4.24
CA TRP A 35 5.98 -2.89 -3.38
C TRP A 35 5.13 -2.80 -2.10
N GLN A 36 5.16 -1.66 -1.41
CA GLN A 36 4.39 -1.45 -0.18
C GLN A 36 2.88 -1.60 -0.41
N ARG A 37 2.35 -1.05 -1.52
CA ARG A 37 0.93 -1.19 -1.87
C ARG A 37 0.53 -2.64 -2.11
N TYR A 38 1.33 -3.40 -2.87
CA TYR A 38 1.04 -4.82 -3.11
C TYR A 38 1.12 -5.63 -1.81
N TYR A 39 2.14 -5.39 -0.99
CA TYR A 39 2.29 -6.03 0.31
C TYR A 39 1.04 -5.81 1.18
N ARG A 40 0.59 -4.55 1.35
CA ARG A 40 -0.62 -4.23 2.12
C ARG A 40 -1.87 -4.94 1.61
N LEU A 41 -2.03 -5.08 0.29
CA LEU A 41 -3.18 -5.78 -0.29
C LEU A 41 -3.14 -7.28 -0.01
N VAL A 42 -1.98 -7.93 -0.17
CA VAL A 42 -1.80 -9.35 0.14
C VAL A 42 -1.98 -9.58 1.65
N GLN A 43 -1.39 -8.72 2.47
CA GLN A 43 -1.52 -8.76 3.92
C GLN A 43 -2.98 -8.61 4.35
N ASN A 44 -3.73 -7.67 3.78
CA ASN A 44 -5.14 -7.52 4.06
C ASN A 44 -5.93 -8.76 3.63
N HIS A 45 -5.66 -9.31 2.45
CA HIS A 45 -6.31 -10.53 1.97
C HIS A 45 -6.13 -11.70 2.94
N VAL A 46 -4.89 -11.97 3.36
CA VAL A 46 -4.57 -13.04 4.31
C VAL A 46 -5.22 -12.78 5.68
N GLN A 47 -5.16 -11.54 6.19
CA GLN A 47 -5.79 -11.17 7.46
C GLN A 47 -7.32 -11.30 7.43
N THR A 48 -7.96 -11.11 6.27
CA THR A 48 -9.41 -11.32 6.10
C THR A 48 -9.80 -12.80 5.98
N GLY A 49 -8.85 -13.73 6.13
CA GLY A 49 -9.06 -15.18 5.98
C GLY A 49 -8.90 -15.69 4.55
N GLY A 50 -8.37 -14.85 3.65
CA GLY A 50 -8.01 -15.26 2.30
C GLY A 50 -6.73 -16.11 2.28
N THR A 51 -6.61 -16.97 1.28
CA THR A 51 -5.39 -17.77 1.08
C THR A 51 -4.34 -16.95 0.33
N LEU A 52 -3.07 -17.23 0.58
CA LEU A 52 -2.00 -16.61 -0.20
C LEU A 52 -2.16 -16.97 -1.69
N PRO A 53 -2.29 -16.00 -2.60
CA PRO A 53 -2.48 -16.29 -4.01
C PRO A 53 -1.17 -16.81 -4.60
N GLU A 54 -1.16 -18.07 -5.03
CA GLU A 54 0.04 -18.71 -5.57
C GLU A 54 0.18 -18.55 -7.09
N ALA A 55 -0.92 -18.29 -7.79
CA ALA A 55 -0.98 -18.16 -9.24
C ALA A 55 -1.42 -16.75 -9.70
N ALA A 56 -0.92 -16.32 -10.85
CA ALA A 56 -1.38 -15.07 -11.46
C ALA A 56 -2.87 -15.19 -11.84
N GLY A 57 -3.68 -14.26 -11.33
CA GLY A 57 -5.13 -14.20 -11.60
C GLY A 57 -6.00 -14.75 -10.48
N ASP A 58 -5.39 -15.44 -9.51
CA ASP A 58 -6.09 -16.07 -8.39
C ASP A 58 -6.81 -15.04 -7.51
N VAL A 59 -6.11 -13.93 -7.21
CA VAL A 59 -6.67 -12.80 -6.46
C VAL A 59 -6.30 -11.50 -7.14
N VAL A 60 -7.33 -10.75 -7.54
CA VAL A 60 -7.19 -9.39 -8.09
C VAL A 60 -7.91 -8.41 -7.16
N MET A 61 -7.14 -7.56 -6.47
CA MET A 61 -7.68 -6.49 -5.64
C MET A 61 -7.37 -5.14 -6.26
N GLN A 62 -8.38 -4.29 -6.42
CA GLN A 62 -8.22 -2.93 -6.97
C GLN A 62 -7.52 -2.93 -8.36
N GLY A 63 -7.81 -3.92 -9.21
CA GLY A 63 -7.16 -4.10 -10.52
C GLY A 63 -5.71 -4.58 -10.46
N LYS A 64 -5.20 -4.89 -9.27
CA LYS A 64 -3.83 -5.38 -9.05
C LYS A 64 -3.85 -6.89 -8.84
N ASN A 65 -3.07 -7.60 -9.64
CA ASN A 65 -2.98 -9.05 -9.55
C ASN A 65 -2.00 -9.44 -8.45
N LEU A 66 -2.55 -9.87 -7.31
CA LEU A 66 -1.77 -10.18 -6.12
C LEU A 66 -0.94 -11.45 -6.33
N GLY A 67 -1.53 -12.47 -6.94
CA GLY A 67 -0.81 -13.72 -7.22
C GLY A 67 0.38 -13.50 -8.16
N ARG A 68 0.23 -12.68 -9.22
CA ARG A 68 1.35 -12.31 -10.09
C ARG A 68 2.48 -11.62 -9.30
N TRP A 69 2.14 -10.76 -8.35
CA TRP A 69 3.13 -10.10 -7.51
C TRP A 69 3.82 -11.08 -6.56
N VAL A 70 3.08 -11.97 -5.90
CA VAL A 70 3.63 -13.04 -5.05
C VAL A 70 4.59 -13.92 -5.85
N THR A 71 4.19 -14.38 -7.03
CA THR A 71 5.06 -15.13 -7.95
C THR A 71 6.32 -14.32 -8.28
N ALA A 72 6.20 -13.04 -8.60
CA ALA A 72 7.35 -12.18 -8.87
C ALA A 72 8.29 -12.04 -7.66
N GLN A 73 7.77 -11.98 -6.43
CA GLN A 73 8.60 -11.95 -5.22
C GLN A 73 9.34 -13.28 -5.02
N ARG A 74 8.68 -14.42 -5.27
CA ARG A 74 9.32 -15.76 -5.15
C ARG A 74 10.42 -15.97 -6.18
N HIS A 75 10.23 -15.46 -7.41
CA HIS A 75 11.22 -15.55 -8.49
C HIS A 75 12.36 -14.53 -8.34
N GLY A 76 12.04 -13.32 -7.87
CA GLY A 76 13.00 -12.24 -7.63
C GLY A 76 13.57 -12.25 -6.21
N TRP A 77 13.45 -13.36 -5.47
CA TRP A 77 13.72 -13.40 -4.03
C TRP A 77 15.13 -12.92 -3.67
N GLU A 78 16.13 -13.33 -4.46
CA GLU A 78 17.54 -12.94 -4.26
C GLU A 78 17.80 -11.45 -4.52
N GLN A 79 16.91 -10.77 -5.25
CA GLN A 79 16.99 -9.32 -5.51
C GLN A 79 16.29 -8.49 -4.43
N LEU A 80 15.56 -9.13 -3.51
CA LEU A 80 14.89 -8.47 -2.40
C LEU A 80 15.88 -8.17 -1.27
N LEU A 81 15.64 -7.06 -0.58
CA LEU A 81 16.41 -6.74 0.62
C LEU A 81 16.16 -7.81 1.71
N PRO A 82 17.15 -8.10 2.59
CA PRO A 82 17.00 -9.11 3.64
C PRO A 82 15.75 -8.90 4.51
N VAL A 83 15.45 -7.64 4.81
CA VAL A 83 14.28 -7.22 5.57
C VAL A 83 12.96 -7.44 4.82
N GLN A 84 12.94 -7.31 3.49
CA GLN A 84 11.76 -7.62 2.68
C GLN A 84 11.52 -9.12 2.68
N GLN A 85 12.56 -9.94 2.47
CA GLN A 85 12.48 -11.39 2.55
C GLN A 85 11.91 -11.85 3.90
N TRP A 86 12.45 -11.29 5.00
CA TRP A 86 11.98 -11.61 6.35
C TRP A 86 10.51 -11.24 6.57
N ILE A 87 10.06 -10.06 6.14
CA ILE A 87 8.64 -9.66 6.27
C ILE A 87 7.72 -10.56 5.45
N LEU A 88 8.12 -10.92 4.21
CA LEU A 88 7.33 -11.78 3.34
C LEU A 88 7.19 -13.19 3.92
N GLU A 89 8.27 -13.74 4.47
CA GLU A 89 8.28 -15.05 5.11
C GLU A 89 7.50 -15.03 6.44
N SER A 90 7.81 -14.08 7.32
CA SER A 90 7.25 -13.99 8.68
C SER A 90 5.75 -13.61 8.68
N THR A 91 5.33 -12.72 7.77
CA THR A 91 3.96 -12.20 7.77
C THR A 91 3.04 -12.89 6.79
N LEU A 92 3.56 -13.25 5.60
CA LEU A 92 2.74 -13.78 4.50
C LEU A 92 3.07 -15.24 4.18
N THR A 93 4.03 -15.85 4.88
CA THR A 93 4.50 -17.23 4.64
C THR A 93 4.94 -17.44 3.18
N ILE A 94 5.39 -16.37 2.51
CA ILE A 94 5.93 -16.46 1.15
C ILE A 94 7.37 -16.93 1.27
N THR A 95 7.67 -18.08 0.67
CA THR A 95 9.00 -18.66 0.64
C THR A 95 9.66 -18.51 -0.74
N PRO A 96 11.00 -18.40 -0.81
CA PRO A 96 11.71 -18.41 -2.08
C PRO A 96 11.36 -19.65 -2.88
N ARG A 97 11.19 -19.50 -4.18
CA ARG A 97 11.14 -20.67 -5.06
C ARG A 97 12.55 -21.24 -5.12
N ARG A 98 12.83 -22.27 -4.31
CA ARG A 98 14.04 -23.08 -4.50
C ARG A 98 14.01 -23.64 -5.92
N ALA A 99 15.04 -23.31 -6.70
CA ALA A 99 15.27 -23.88 -8.02
C ALA A 99 15.53 -25.39 -7.92
#